data_AF-A0AA91Q3E7-F1
#
_entry.id   AF-A0AA91Q3E7-F1
#
_cell.length_a   1.000
_cell.length_b   1.000
_cell.length_c   1.000
_cell.angle_alpha   90.00
_cell.angle_beta   90.00
_cell.angle_gamma   90.00
#
_symmetry.space_group_name_H-M   'P 1'
#
loop_
_entity.id
_entity.type
_entity.pdbx_description
1 polymer ?
#
loop_
_entity_poly.entity_id
_entity_poly.type
_entity_poly.pdbx_seq_one_letter_code
_entity_poly.pdbx_strand_id
1 'polypeptide(L)'
;MTVTPQSFEPNPQFLPLLHSIIASNVDRDFAFIVEAGVNANTFMPVYDFREVPRFGRRPEIDNVFGYVQVDESGKIVPGSFEANEMYRICNASGLPRLSDHMYGQIQTALEQHS
;
A
#
# COMPACT_ATOMS: atom_id res chain seq x y z
N MET A 1 2.03 25.95 1.54
CA MET A 1 1.02 25.49 0.55
C MET A 1 0.65 24.08 0.97
N THR A 2 -0.59 23.84 1.35
CA THR A 2 -1.03 22.50 1.78
C THR A 2 -1.56 21.79 0.54
N VAL A 3 -1.00 20.63 0.18
CA VAL A 3 -1.50 19.84 -0.95
C VAL A 3 -2.86 19.26 -0.55
N THR A 4 -3.91 19.57 -1.30
CA THR A 4 -5.27 19.03 -1.10
C THR A 4 -5.75 18.30 -2.35
N PRO A 5 -6.82 17.49 -2.27
CA PRO A 5 -7.40 16.84 -3.44
C PRO A 5 -7.82 17.82 -4.55
N GLN A 6 -8.15 19.07 -4.20
CA GLN A 6 -8.53 20.11 -5.17
C GLN A 6 -7.32 20.75 -5.86
N SER A 7 -6.14 20.74 -5.22
CA SER A 7 -4.93 21.37 -5.74
C SER A 7 -3.91 20.37 -6.29
N PHE A 8 -4.21 19.07 -6.25
CA PHE A 8 -3.32 18.00 -6.63
C PHE A 8 -3.77 17.36 -7.95
N GLU A 9 -2.87 17.34 -8.93
CA GLU A 9 -3.08 16.61 -10.18
C GLU A 9 -2.22 15.33 -10.15
N PRO A 10 -2.84 14.14 -10.05
CA PRO A 10 -2.09 12.89 -10.05
C PRO A 10 -1.47 12.64 -11.42
N ASN A 11 -0.21 12.18 -11.43
CA ASN A 11 0.35 11.58 -12.64
C ASN A 11 -0.36 10.25 -12.91
N PRO A 12 -1.04 10.06 -14.06
CA PRO A 12 -1.78 8.85 -14.36
C PRO A 12 -0.91 7.59 -14.44
N GLN A 13 0.40 7.74 -14.66
CA GLN A 13 1.36 6.63 -14.70
C GLN A 13 1.82 6.18 -13.30
N PHE A 14 1.69 7.05 -12.30
CA PHE A 14 2.23 6.78 -10.96
C PHE A 14 1.45 5.69 -10.23
N LEU A 15 0.11 5.70 -10.28
CA LEU A 15 -0.70 4.73 -9.56
C LEU A 15 -0.49 3.29 -10.07
N PRO A 16 -0.51 3.02 -11.39
CA PRO A 16 -0.15 1.69 -11.90
C PRO A 16 1.25 1.23 -11.48
N LEU A 17 2.24 2.14 -11.51
CA LEU A 17 3.60 1.84 -11.08
C LEU A 17 3.66 1.46 -9.59
N LEU A 18 3.02 2.27 -8.73
CA LEU A 18 2.91 2.03 -7.30
C LEU A 18 2.31 0.64 -7.02
N HIS A 19 1.17 0.31 -7.63
CA HIS A 19 0.52 -0.99 -7.47
C HIS A 19 1.40 -2.14 -7.96
N SER A 20 2.09 -1.99 -9.09
CA SER A 20 3.01 -3.00 -9.60
C SER A 20 4.18 -3.28 -8.64
N ILE A 21 4.70 -2.24 -7.99
CA ILE A 21 5.81 -2.36 -7.04
C ILE A 21 5.33 -3.03 -5.74
N ILE A 22 4.15 -2.64 -5.24
CA ILE A 22 3.53 -3.29 -4.08
C ILE A 22 3.31 -4.78 -4.37
N ALA A 23 2.69 -5.10 -5.51
CA ALA A 23 2.41 -6.49 -5.89
C ALA A 23 3.65 -7.38 -5.91
N SER A 24 4.81 -6.81 -6.25
CA SER A 24 6.08 -7.53 -6.39
C SER A 24 6.90 -7.63 -5.10
N ASN A 25 6.58 -6.82 -4.08
CA ASN A 25 7.44 -6.63 -2.91
C ASN A 25 6.74 -6.69 -1.55
N VAL A 26 5.40 -6.68 -1.51
CA VAL A 26 4.65 -6.66 -0.24
C VAL A 26 4.94 -7.85 0.67
N ASP A 27 5.25 -9.02 0.10
CA ASP A 27 5.64 -10.23 0.82
C ASP A 27 7.02 -10.12 1.49
N ARG A 28 7.81 -9.10 1.15
CA ARG A 28 9.15 -8.81 1.71
C ARG A 28 9.14 -7.60 2.64
N ASP A 29 8.01 -6.92 2.79
CA ASP A 29 7.88 -5.76 3.63
C ASP A 29 7.68 -6.18 5.09
N PHE A 30 8.62 -5.81 5.96
CA PHE A 30 8.57 -6.18 7.37
C PHE A 30 7.26 -5.75 8.06
N ALA A 31 6.70 -4.59 7.71
CA ALA A 31 5.46 -4.13 8.33
C ALA A 31 4.28 -5.06 7.98
N PHE A 32 4.17 -5.46 6.72
CA PHE A 32 3.10 -6.34 6.26
C PHE A 32 3.36 -7.81 6.61
N ILE A 33 4.62 -8.25 6.75
CA ILE A 33 4.95 -9.58 7.28
C ILE A 33 4.47 -9.71 8.73
N VAL A 34 4.68 -8.69 9.57
CA VAL A 34 4.20 -8.69 10.96
C VAL A 34 2.67 -8.68 11.01
N GLU A 35 2.02 -7.85 10.18
CA GLU A 35 0.56 -7.81 10.08
C GLU A 35 -0.02 -9.16 9.61
N ALA A 36 0.62 -9.85 8.65
CA ALA A 36 0.16 -11.13 8.15
C ALA A 36 0.20 -12.23 9.22
N GLY A 37 1.20 -12.18 10.12
CA GLY A 37 1.32 -13.12 11.23
C GLY A 37 0.13 -13.14 12.19
N VAL A 38 -0.68 -12.06 12.24
CA VAL A 38 -1.90 -11.99 13.05
C VAL A 38 -3.20 -12.09 12.23
N ASN A 39 -3.10 -12.25 10.91
CA ASN A 39 -4.22 -12.27 9.96
C ASN A 39 -4.26 -13.57 9.11
N ALA A 40 -3.86 -14.72 9.68
CA ALA A 40 -3.83 -16.01 8.97
C ALA A 40 -5.22 -16.41 8.40
N ASN A 41 -5.24 -17.02 7.21
CA ASN A 41 -6.47 -17.41 6.48
C ASN A 41 -7.42 -16.23 6.17
N THR A 42 -6.88 -15.06 5.85
CA THR A 42 -7.70 -13.88 5.48
C THR A 42 -7.18 -13.16 4.25
N PHE A 43 -7.97 -12.22 3.75
CA PHE A 43 -7.49 -11.17 2.85
C PHE A 43 -7.11 -9.95 3.68
N MET A 44 -5.81 -9.70 3.78
CA MET A 44 -5.24 -8.64 4.60
C MET A 44 -5.09 -7.36 3.79
N PRO A 45 -5.53 -6.19 4.31
CA PRO A 45 -5.34 -4.92 3.63
C PRO A 45 -3.86 -4.52 3.64
N VAL A 46 -3.38 -4.05 2.49
CA VAL A 46 -2.12 -3.34 2.32
C VAL A 46 -2.46 -1.85 2.28
N TYR A 47 -2.09 -1.12 3.32
CA TYR A 47 -2.60 0.23 3.55
C TYR A 47 -1.51 1.29 3.60
N ASP A 48 -1.94 2.50 3.31
CA ASP A 48 -1.14 3.71 3.34
C ASP A 48 -0.88 4.18 4.77
N PHE A 49 0.37 4.53 5.05
CA PHE A 49 0.81 4.94 6.39
C PHE A 49 0.48 6.41 6.71
N ARG A 50 -0.27 7.09 5.84
CA ARG A 50 -0.94 8.36 6.16
C ARG A 50 -1.74 8.23 7.45
N GLU A 51 -2.44 7.10 7.59
CA GLU A 51 -3.26 6.78 8.74
C GLU A 51 -3.08 5.31 9.11
N VAL A 52 -2.12 5.04 10.00
CA VAL A 52 -1.92 3.69 10.53
C VAL A 52 -3.12 3.32 11.42
N PRO A 53 -3.86 2.24 11.11
CA PRO A 53 -5.01 1.82 11.90
C PRO A 53 -4.60 1.51 13.34
N ARG A 54 -5.46 1.88 14.29
CA ARG A 54 -5.33 1.39 15.66
C ARG A 54 -5.62 -0.12 15.68
N PHE A 55 -4.98 -0.84 16.61
CA PHE A 55 -5.18 -2.28 16.78
C PHE A 55 -6.67 -2.68 16.74
N GLY A 56 -7.01 -3.64 15.89
CA GLY A 56 -8.38 -4.14 15.71
C GLY A 56 -9.30 -3.24 14.86
N ARG A 57 -8.82 -2.11 14.32
CA ARG A 57 -9.59 -1.28 13.37
C ARG A 57 -9.15 -1.54 11.94
N ARG A 58 -10.11 -1.47 11.02
CA ARG A 58 -9.83 -1.50 9.58
C ARG A 58 -9.36 -0.12 9.10
N PRO A 59 -8.44 -0.05 8.14
CA PRO A 59 -8.09 1.21 7.46
C PRO A 59 -9.30 1.77 6.68
N GLU A 60 -9.29 3.08 6.46
CA GLU A 60 -10.24 3.74 5.55
C GLU A 60 -9.99 3.27 4.11
N ILE A 61 -11.07 3.01 3.37
CA ILE A 61 -10.97 2.31 2.07
C ILE A 61 -10.17 3.10 1.04
N ASP A 62 -10.20 4.43 1.07
CA ASP A 62 -9.42 5.28 0.15
C ASP A 62 -7.94 5.42 0.56
N ASN A 63 -7.56 4.87 1.72
CA ASN A 63 -6.19 4.69 2.22
C ASN A 63 -5.70 3.23 2.09
N VAL A 64 -6.45 2.33 1.46
CA VAL A 64 -6.01 0.95 1.21
C VAL A 64 -5.50 0.84 -0.21
N PHE A 65 -4.23 0.50 -0.41
CA PHE A 65 -3.67 0.26 -1.75
C PHE A 65 -4.30 -0.97 -2.42
N GLY A 66 -4.57 -2.00 -1.63
CA GLY A 66 -5.11 -3.26 -2.10
C GLY A 66 -5.15 -4.30 -1.00
N TYR A 67 -5.37 -5.55 -1.39
CA TYR A 67 -5.44 -6.68 -0.47
C TYR A 67 -4.51 -7.80 -0.92
N VAL A 68 -4.00 -8.56 0.03
CA VAL A 68 -3.23 -9.78 -0.22
C VAL A 68 -3.86 -10.95 0.51
N GLN A 69 -3.74 -12.15 -0.06
CA GLN A 69 -4.11 -13.36 0.63
C GLN A 69 -3.03 -13.73 1.64
N VAL A 70 -3.44 -14.11 2.85
CA VAL A 70 -2.57 -14.67 3.88
C VAL A 70 -2.92 -16.13 4.11
N ASP A 71 -1.92 -17.00 4.07
CA ASP A 71 -2.10 -18.43 4.26
C ASP A 71 -2.32 -18.83 5.72
N GLU A 72 -2.51 -20.13 5.96
CA GLU A 72 -2.72 -20.69 7.29
C GLU A 72 -1.53 -20.52 8.25
N SER A 73 -0.34 -20.28 7.71
CA SER A 73 0.89 -20.05 8.49
C SER A 73 1.13 -18.57 8.81
N GLY A 74 0.21 -17.68 8.42
CA GLY A 74 0.35 -16.25 8.61
C GLY A 74 1.33 -15.61 7.62
N LYS A 75 1.56 -16.23 6.45
CA LYS A 75 2.42 -15.68 5.40
C LYS A 75 1.60 -15.13 4.25
N ILE A 76 2.06 -14.01 3.70
CA ILE A 76 1.50 -13.43 2.48
C ILE A 76 1.75 -14.41 1.33
N VAL A 77 0.71 -14.75 0.58
CA VAL A 77 0.81 -15.53 -0.65
C VAL A 77 1.39 -14.63 -1.75
N PRO A 78 2.59 -14.91 -2.30
CA PRO A 78 3.19 -14.06 -3.31
C PRO A 78 2.32 -13.96 -4.57
N GLY A 79 2.22 -12.76 -5.15
CA GLY A 79 1.41 -12.51 -6.34
C GLY A 79 -0.10 -12.45 -6.10
N SER A 80 -0.57 -12.55 -4.84
CA SER A 80 -2.00 -12.45 -4.50
C SER A 80 -2.51 -11.01 -4.35
N PHE A 81 -1.66 -10.00 -4.60
CA PHE A 81 -2.05 -8.61 -4.46
C PHE A 81 -3.14 -8.23 -5.46
N GLU A 82 -4.25 -7.73 -4.95
CA GLU A 82 -5.35 -7.17 -5.72
C GLU A 82 -5.48 -5.68 -5.40
N ALA A 83 -5.35 -4.84 -6.42
CA ALA A 83 -5.43 -3.39 -6.28
C ALA A 83 -6.85 -2.95 -5.89
N ASN A 84 -6.94 -1.96 -5.00
CA ASN A 84 -8.20 -1.35 -4.62
C ASN A 84 -8.51 -0.14 -5.49
N GLU A 85 -9.58 -0.22 -6.28
CA GLU A 85 -10.02 0.86 -7.19
C GLU A 85 -10.44 2.14 -6.44
N MET A 86 -10.77 2.04 -5.16
CA MET A 86 -11.19 3.18 -4.34
C MET A 86 -10.01 3.95 -3.75
N TYR A 87 -8.77 3.44 -3.88
CA TYR A 87 -7.57 4.10 -3.38
C TYR A 87 -7.38 5.50 -4.00
N ARG A 88 -6.99 6.48 -3.17
CA ARG A 88 -6.71 7.85 -3.62
C ARG A 88 -5.30 8.27 -3.26
N ILE A 89 -4.52 8.66 -4.27
CA ILE A 89 -3.17 9.24 -4.09
C ILE A 89 -3.24 10.49 -3.19
N CYS A 90 -4.28 11.32 -3.33
CA CYS A 90 -4.48 12.47 -2.46
C CYS A 90 -5.92 12.47 -1.93
N ASN A 91 -6.07 12.47 -0.61
CA ASN A 91 -7.34 12.59 0.09
C ASN A 91 -7.23 13.59 1.25
N ALA A 92 -8.20 13.59 2.17
CA ALA A 92 -8.22 14.51 3.32
C ALA A 92 -6.98 14.37 4.23
N SER A 93 -6.34 13.20 4.22
CA SER A 93 -5.13 12.89 5.01
C SER A 93 -3.83 13.23 4.27
N GLY A 94 -3.92 13.79 3.05
CA GLY A 94 -2.80 14.29 2.26
C GLY A 94 -2.26 13.29 1.24
N LEU A 95 -0.97 13.44 0.93
CA LEU A 95 -0.19 12.59 0.01
C LEU A 95 0.25 11.29 0.69
N PRO A 96 0.51 10.22 -0.08
CA PRO A 96 0.72 8.90 0.48
C PRO A 96 1.97 8.83 1.35
N ARG A 97 1.92 7.98 2.37
CA ARG A 97 3.10 7.55 3.12
C ARG A 97 3.27 6.05 2.94
N LEU A 98 4.49 5.68 2.62
CA LEU A 98 4.87 4.31 2.38
C LEU A 98 5.66 3.80 3.57
N SER A 99 5.72 2.48 3.73
CA SER A 99 6.75 1.86 4.56
C SER A 99 8.14 2.21 4.01
N ASP A 100 9.17 2.10 4.85
CA ASP A 100 10.55 2.34 4.42
C ASP A 100 10.96 1.41 3.26
N HIS A 101 10.49 0.16 3.27
CA HIS A 101 10.77 -0.80 2.22
C HIS A 101 10.12 -0.39 0.89
N MET A 102 8.80 -0.12 0.87
CA MET A 102 8.11 0.32 -0.35
C MET A 102 8.66 1.65 -0.86
N TYR A 103 8.96 2.60 0.03
CA TYR A 103 9.55 3.87 -0.35
C TYR A 103 10.86 3.67 -1.10
N GLY A 104 11.77 2.84 -0.58
CA GLY A 104 13.03 2.52 -1.26
C GLY A 104 12.82 1.83 -2.62
N GLN A 105 11.89 0.88 -2.72
CA GLN A 105 11.58 0.21 -3.99
C GLN A 105 11.07 1.20 -5.05
N ILE A 106 10.21 2.14 -4.66
CA ILE A 106 9.70 3.17 -5.59
C ILE A 106 10.79 4.13 -6.02
N GLN A 107 11.64 4.59 -5.10
CA GLN A 107 12.77 5.45 -5.47
C GLN A 107 13.67 4.78 -6.51
N THR A 108 14.07 3.52 -6.26
CA THR A 108 14.88 2.76 -7.21
C THR A 108 14.18 2.60 -8.56
N ALA A 109 12.88 2.29 -8.57
CA ALA A 109 12.13 2.14 -9.81
C ALA A 109 12.07 3.45 -10.60
N LEU A 110 11.87 4.59 -9.94
CA LEU A 110 11.82 5.91 -10.59
C LEU A 110 13.19 6.31 -11.15
N GLU A 111 14.27 6.10 -10.41
CA GLU A 111 15.65 6.40 -10.86
C GLU A 111 16.05 5.57 -12.10
N GLN A 112 15.55 4.33 -12.22
CA GLN A 112 15.82 3.47 -13.38
C GLN A 112 15.02 3.86 -14.64
N HIS A 113 13.95 4.64 -14.49
CA HIS A 113 13.11 5.14 -15.58
C HIS A 113 13.32 6.63 -15.87
N SER A 114 14.38 7.23 -15.30
CA SER A 114 14.77 8.64 -15.46
C SER A 114 15.78 8.85 -16.59
#